data_AF-A0A4Y1PYG8-F1
#
_entry.id   AF-A0A4Y1PYG8-F1
#
_cell.length_a   1.000
_cell.length_b   1.000
_cell.length_c   1.000
_cell.angle_alpha   90.00
_cell.angle_beta   90.00
_cell.angle_gamma   90.00
#
_symmetry.space_group_name_H-M   'P 1'
#
loop_
_entity.id
_entity.type
_entity.pdbx_description
1 polymer ?
#
loop_
_entity_poly.entity_id
_entity_poly.type
_entity_poly.pdbx_seq_one_letter_code
_entity_poly.pdbx_strand_id
1 'polypeptide(L)'
;RSKTTGPSGDVTSLTMDLHLEGDFRKTKKKITWLVQPSKDYPLVDVTLLDYDYLITKKKLEETDDVKDFVTPVSEFREEAFADANVSSLTKGDII
;
A
#
# COMPACT_ATOMS: atom_id res chain seq x y z
N ARG A 1 -20.38 7.28 14.94
CA ARG A 1 -18.93 7.28 14.59
C ARG A 1 -18.03 7.53 15.81
N SER A 2 -16.99 6.72 16.03
CA SER A 2 -16.01 6.84 17.13
C SER A 2 -14.64 6.25 16.76
N LYS A 3 -13.61 6.48 17.58
CA LYS A 3 -12.28 5.86 17.46
C LYS A 3 -11.78 5.38 18.82
N THR A 4 -10.97 4.32 18.82
CA THR A 4 -10.25 3.83 20.01
C THR A 4 -8.77 4.12 19.84
N THR A 5 -8.09 4.52 20.92
CA THR A 5 -6.65 4.77 20.91
C THR A 5 -5.92 3.89 21.90
N GLY A 6 -4.73 3.43 21.51
CA GLY A 6 -3.81 2.68 22.34
C GLY A 6 -3.09 3.55 23.38
N PRO A 7 -2.30 2.92 24.28
CA PRO A 7 -1.55 3.62 25.32
C PRO A 7 -0.55 4.67 24.80
N SER A 8 -0.06 4.48 23.57
CA SER A 8 0.89 5.38 22.92
C SER A 8 0.21 6.47 22.07
N GLY A 9 -1.12 6.54 22.08
CA GLY A 9 -1.91 7.50 21.31
C GLY A 9 -2.19 7.08 19.85
N ASP A 10 -1.73 5.91 19.45
CA ASP A 10 -2.03 5.27 18.18
C ASP A 10 -3.52 4.93 18.06
N VAL A 11 -4.08 5.00 16.85
CA VAL A 11 -5.49 4.63 16.61
C VAL A 11 -5.56 3.14 16.34
N THR A 12 -6.30 2.41 17.18
CA THR A 12 -6.41 0.94 17.11
C THR A 12 -7.72 0.46 16.49
N SER A 13 -8.78 1.27 16.54
CA SER A 13 -10.03 0.96 15.85
C SER A 13 -10.86 2.20 15.51
N LEU A 14 -11.71 2.06 14.50
CA LEU A 14 -12.65 3.07 14.04
C LEU A 14 -14.04 2.44 13.89
N THR A 15 -15.05 3.10 14.45
CA THR A 15 -16.46 2.73 14.25
C THR A 15 -17.11 3.78 13.36
N MET A 16 -17.69 3.34 12.25
CA MET A 16 -18.32 4.19 11.26
C MET A 16 -19.72 3.68 10.91
N ASP A 17 -20.55 4.57 10.38
CA ASP A 17 -21.93 4.28 10.00
C ASP A 17 -22.02 4.21 8.47
N LEU A 18 -22.60 3.11 7.97
CA LEU A 18 -22.86 2.92 6.54
C LEU A 18 -24.07 3.77 6.12
N HIS A 19 -23.87 4.72 5.21
CA HIS A 19 -24.90 5.66 4.75
C HIS A 19 -25.24 5.40 3.26
N LEU A 20 -26.13 4.43 3.02
CA LEU A 20 -26.50 3.99 1.66
C LEU A 20 -27.34 5.01 0.89
N GLU A 21 -28.07 5.89 1.59
CA GLU A 21 -28.89 6.96 0.98
C GLU A 21 -28.05 8.17 0.51
N GLY A 22 -26.75 8.18 0.78
CA GLY A 22 -25.86 9.29 0.44
C GLY A 22 -25.53 9.38 -1.05
N ASP A 23 -25.35 10.62 -1.53
CA ASP A 23 -24.83 10.89 -2.88
C ASP A 23 -23.31 10.69 -2.95
N PHE A 24 -22.86 9.57 -3.54
CA PHE A 24 -21.45 9.21 -3.64
C PHE A 24 -20.60 10.25 -4.40
N ARG A 25 -21.20 11.10 -5.24
CA ARG A 25 -20.47 12.15 -5.97
C ARG A 25 -19.98 13.26 -5.06
N LYS A 26 -20.63 13.45 -3.90
CA LYS A 26 -20.24 14.43 -2.89
C LYS A 26 -19.14 13.90 -1.96
N THR A 27 -18.81 12.61 -2.04
CA THR A 27 -17.76 11.98 -1.24
C THR A 27 -16.38 12.40 -1.73
N LYS A 28 -15.72 13.28 -0.97
CA LYS A 28 -14.39 13.82 -1.31
C LYS A 28 -13.23 12.86 -1.07
N LYS A 29 -13.35 11.96 -0.10
CA LYS A 29 -12.30 11.02 0.31
C LYS A 29 -12.77 9.59 0.03
N LYS A 30 -11.97 8.84 -0.72
CA LYS A 30 -12.18 7.42 -1.00
C LYS A 30 -11.01 6.65 -0.42
N ILE A 31 -11.30 5.50 0.15
CA ILE A 31 -10.30 4.60 0.73
C ILE A 31 -10.52 3.20 0.18
N THR A 32 -9.46 2.43 0.09
CA THR A 32 -9.50 0.98 -0.10
C THR A 32 -9.48 0.30 1.27
N TRP A 33 -10.03 -0.90 1.35
CA TRP A 33 -10.07 -1.68 2.59
C TRP A 33 -10.14 -3.18 2.27
N LEU A 34 -9.69 -4.00 3.21
CA LEU A 34 -9.85 -5.45 3.18
C LEU A 34 -10.86 -5.85 4.25
N VAL A 35 -11.66 -6.87 3.95
CA VAL A 35 -12.59 -7.44 4.91
C VAL A 35 -11.85 -8.07 6.07
N GLN A 36 -12.50 -8.14 7.24
CA GLN A 36 -11.96 -8.89 8.36
C GLN A 36 -11.77 -10.37 7.93
N PRO A 37 -10.59 -10.95 8.16
CA PRO A 37 -10.32 -12.33 7.74
C PRO A 37 -11.28 -13.30 8.41
N SER A 38 -11.74 -14.28 7.63
CA SER A 38 -12.53 -15.41 8.10
C SER A 38 -12.03 -16.70 7.45
N LYS A 39 -12.58 -17.86 7.86
CA LYS A 39 -12.19 -19.14 7.26
C LYS A 39 -12.47 -19.20 5.76
N ASP A 40 -13.59 -18.61 5.33
CA ASP A 40 -14.02 -18.61 3.93
C ASP A 40 -13.39 -17.48 3.11
N TYR A 41 -12.91 -16.43 3.78
CA TYR A 41 -12.27 -15.25 3.18
C TYR A 41 -10.95 -14.95 3.91
N PRO A 42 -9.90 -15.75 3.72
CA PRO A 42 -8.59 -15.49 4.31
C PRO A 42 -7.93 -14.30 3.60
N LEU A 43 -7.09 -13.57 4.34
CA LEU A 43 -6.14 -12.64 3.76
C LEU A 43 -4.86 -13.37 3.40
N VAL A 44 -4.16 -12.87 2.38
CA VAL A 44 -2.88 -13.43 1.91
C VAL A 44 -1.76 -12.53 2.39
N ASP A 45 -0.78 -13.11 3.08
CA ASP A 45 0.47 -12.42 3.41
C ASP A 45 1.26 -12.15 2.13
N VAL A 46 1.59 -10.89 1.89
CA VAL A 46 2.37 -10.46 0.73
C VAL A 46 3.49 -9.52 1.16
N THR A 47 4.54 -9.47 0.34
CA THR A 47 5.55 -8.42 0.43
C THR A 47 5.36 -7.48 -0.76
N LEU A 48 5.01 -6.23 -0.47
CA LEU A 48 4.98 -5.18 -1.47
C LEU A 48 6.41 -4.72 -1.71
N LEU A 49 6.82 -4.72 -2.98
CA LEU A 49 8.10 -4.19 -3.42
C LEU A 49 7.84 -2.90 -4.17
N ASP A 50 8.24 -1.78 -3.58
CA ASP A 50 8.25 -0.48 -4.22
C ASP A 50 9.67 -0.13 -4.65
N TYR A 51 9.80 0.48 -5.82
CA TYR A 51 11.08 0.74 -6.45
C TYR A 51 11.22 2.22 -6.80
N ASP A 52 12.26 2.86 -6.29
CA ASP A 52 12.64 4.22 -6.68
C ASP A 52 13.59 4.19 -7.90
N TYR A 53 13.89 5.37 -8.42
CA TYR A 53 14.87 5.53 -9.47
C TYR A 53 16.22 4.94 -9.06
N LEU A 54 16.88 4.28 -10.00
CA LEU A 54 18.22 3.70 -9.79
C LEU A 54 19.30 4.78 -9.58
N ILE A 55 19.10 5.97 -10.13
CA ILE A 55 20.02 7.10 -10.04
C ILE A 55 19.30 8.36 -9.60
N THR A 56 20.01 9.20 -8.86
CA THR A 56 19.54 10.47 -8.32
C THR A 56 19.62 11.61 -9.32
N LYS A 57 20.36 11.43 -10.43
CA LYS A 57 20.54 12.44 -11.50
C LYS A 57 19.77 12.01 -12.75
N LYS A 58 18.88 12.87 -13.24
CA LYS A 58 18.01 12.60 -14.41
C LYS A 58 18.77 12.21 -15.69
N LYS A 59 19.96 12.79 -15.88
CA LYS A 59 20.85 12.50 -17.01
C LYS A 59 22.29 12.65 -16.53
N LEU A 60 23.08 11.61 -16.73
CA LEU A 60 24.52 11.66 -16.51
C LEU A 60 25.20 12.31 -17.71
N GLU A 61 26.20 13.13 -17.45
CA GLU A 61 27.10 13.69 -18.45
C GLU A 61 28.35 12.82 -18.57
N GLU A 62 29.14 13.01 -19.63
CA GLU A 62 30.30 12.16 -19.94
C GLU A 62 31.38 12.14 -18.85
N THR A 63 31.42 13.17 -18.01
CA THR A 63 32.38 13.31 -16.90
C THR A 63 31.89 12.73 -15.58
N ASP A 64 30.65 12.24 -15.50
CA ASP A 64 30.08 11.69 -14.26
C ASP A 64 30.44 10.20 -14.11
N ASP A 65 30.78 9.78 -12.89
CA ASP A 65 30.79 8.35 -12.53
C ASP A 65 29.41 7.96 -11.98
N VAL A 66 28.77 6.95 -12.58
CA VAL A 66 27.46 6.43 -12.17
C VAL A 66 27.41 6.13 -10.67
N LYS A 67 28.51 5.62 -10.10
CA LYS A 67 28.60 5.22 -8.69
C LYS A 67 28.29 6.36 -7.73
N ASP A 68 28.61 7.59 -8.13
CA ASP A 68 28.38 8.78 -7.31
C ASP A 68 26.91 9.21 -7.29
N PHE A 69 26.11 8.67 -8.21
CA PHE A 69 24.69 9.02 -8.37
C PHE A 69 23.73 7.86 -8.12
N VAL A 70 24.21 6.69 -7.71
CA VAL A 70 23.35 5.55 -7.35
C VAL A 70 22.46 5.94 -6.17
N THR A 71 21.15 5.66 -6.28
CA THR A 71 20.20 5.88 -5.19
C THR A 71 20.53 4.93 -4.03
N PRO A 72 20.80 5.43 -2.80
CA PRO A 72 21.26 4.57 -1.70
C PRO A 72 20.26 3.48 -1.29
N VAL A 73 18.96 3.77 -1.41
CA VAL A 73 17.87 2.84 -1.15
C VAL A 73 16.86 2.97 -2.29
N SER A 74 16.89 2.01 -3.21
CA SER A 74 16.00 1.99 -4.38
C SER A 74 14.92 0.90 -4.31
N GLU A 75 14.96 0.03 -3.31
CA GLU A 75 13.94 -1.01 -3.08
C GLU A 75 13.41 -0.86 -1.65
N PHE A 76 12.09 -0.78 -1.53
CA PHE A 76 11.36 -0.71 -0.27
C PHE A 76 10.50 -1.97 -0.15
N ARG A 77 10.62 -2.65 0.99
CA ARG A 77 9.86 -3.86 1.28
C ARG A 77 8.87 -3.59 2.39
N GLU A 78 7.61 -3.84 2.13
CA GLU A 78 6.55 -3.69 3.14
C GLU A 78 5.78 -5.00 3.26
N GLU A 79 5.70 -5.51 4.49
CA GLU A 79 4.81 -6.63 4.83
C GLU A 79 3.37 -6.13 4.83
N ALA A 80 2.50 -6.79 4.08
CA ALA A 80 1.12 -6.38 3.93
C ALA A 80 0.19 -7.59 3.80
N PHE A 81 -1.10 -7.31 3.91
CA PHE A 81 -2.16 -8.25 3.56
C PHE A 81 -2.76 -7.87 2.22
N ALA A 82 -3.14 -8.89 1.45
CA ALA A 82 -3.90 -8.74 0.22
C ALA A 82 -5.15 -9.65 0.23
N ASP A 83 -6.08 -9.36 -0.66
CA ASP A 83 -7.30 -10.14 -0.84
C ASP A 83 -7.01 -11.55 -1.39
N ALA A 84 -7.88 -12.53 -1.14
CA ALA A 84 -7.68 -13.92 -1.58
C ALA A 84 -7.41 -14.06 -3.09
N ASN A 85 -7.89 -13.13 -3.92
CA ASN A 85 -7.73 -13.19 -5.37
C ASN A 85 -6.26 -13.16 -5.84
N VAL A 86 -5.34 -12.52 -5.10
CA VAL A 86 -3.91 -12.52 -5.48
C VAL A 86 -3.27 -13.90 -5.41
N SER A 87 -3.83 -14.86 -4.67
CA SER A 87 -3.30 -16.23 -4.58
C SER A 87 -3.32 -16.98 -5.91
N SER A 88 -4.15 -16.54 -6.86
CA SER A 88 -4.29 -17.14 -8.18
C SER A 88 -3.37 -16.56 -9.25
N LEU A 89 -2.62 -15.50 -8.91
CA LEU A 89 -1.76 -14.80 -9.86
C LEU A 89 -0.52 -15.60 -10.21
N THR A 90 -0.09 -15.42 -11.44
CA THR A 90 1.12 -15.98 -12.00
C THR A 90 2.13 -14.89 -12.28
N LYS A 91 3.41 -15.28 -12.40
CA LYS A 91 4.49 -14.33 -12.69
C LYS A 91 4.21 -13.63 -14.02
N GLY A 92 4.13 -12.30 -13.98
CA GLY A 92 3.89 -11.45 -15.15
C GLY A 92 2.47 -10.91 -15.24
N ASP A 93 1.55 -11.34 -14.36
CA ASP A 93 0.21 -10.76 -14.28
C ASP A 93 0.28 -9.31 -13.78
N ILE A 94 -0.62 -8.47 -14.31
CA ILE A 94 -0.74 -7.04 -13.99
C ILE A 94 -2.12 -6.81 -13.36
N ILE A 95 -2.15 -6.14 -12.21
CA ILE A 95 -3.35 -5.88 -11.39
C ILE A 95 -3.67 -4.38 -11.41
#